data_AF-A0ABC8SDV9-F1
#
_entry.id   AF-A0ABC8SDV9-F1
#
_cell.length_a   1.000
_cell.length_b   1.000
_cell.length_c   1.000
_cell.angle_alpha   90.00
_cell.angle_beta   90.00
_cell.angle_gamma   90.00
#
_symmetry.space_group_name_H-M   'P 1'
#
loop_
_entity.id
_entity.type
_entity.pdbx_description
1 polymer ?
#
loop_
_entity_poly.entity_id
_entity_poly.type
_entity_poly.pdbx_seq_one_letter_code
_entity_poly.pdbx_strand_id
1 'polypeptide(L)'
;MSQGFKSPPPSLYIYLPTSPLRWNNYANWEESQNADFNRARPVWESALEVDYRDHSSWFKYADFGMKNKFINRARNVWDRAVTLLPRVDQLWYKYFHMEEVLGNVAGARQIY
;
A
#
# COMPACT_ATOMS: atom_id res chain seq x y z
N MET A 1 2.94 15.29 -25.73
CA MET A 1 4.27 14.70 -25.49
C MET A 1 4.28 14.14 -24.08
N SER A 2 3.95 12.87 -23.91
CA SER A 2 4.00 12.19 -22.63
C SER A 2 5.46 12.04 -22.22
N GLN A 3 5.87 12.77 -21.19
CA GLN A 3 7.15 12.54 -20.53
C GLN A 3 7.07 11.15 -19.88
N GLY A 4 7.55 10.15 -20.61
CA GLY A 4 7.68 8.80 -20.10
C GLY A 4 8.67 8.81 -18.95
N PHE A 5 8.16 8.65 -17.73
CA PHE A 5 8.97 8.33 -16.56
C PHE A 5 9.72 7.03 -16.87
N LYS A 6 10.97 7.13 -17.36
CA LYS A 6 11.88 5.97 -17.44
C LYS A 6 12.24 5.60 -16.02
N SER A 7 11.89 4.38 -15.62
CA SER A 7 12.09 3.86 -14.28
C SER A 7 13.56 3.94 -13.86
N PRO A 8 13.89 4.53 -12.70
CA PRO A 8 15.27 4.55 -12.23
C PRO A 8 15.68 3.14 -11.78
N PRO A 9 16.94 2.72 -12.04
CA PRO A 9 17.43 1.42 -11.61
C PRO A 9 17.39 1.25 -10.08
N PRO A 10 17.25 0.01 -9.56
CA PRO A 10 17.18 -0.31 -8.13
C PRO A 10 18.36 0.22 -7.28
N SER A 11 19.44 0.69 -7.88
CA SER A 11 20.58 1.28 -7.17
C SER A 11 20.42 2.77 -6.83
N LEU A 12 19.37 3.43 -7.33
CA LEU A 12 19.13 4.87 -7.15
C LEU A 12 18.01 5.19 -6.15
N TYR A 13 17.53 4.23 -5.35
CA TYR A 13 16.51 4.46 -4.31
C TYR A 13 16.86 5.61 -3.36
N ILE A 14 18.16 5.86 -3.14
CA ILE A 14 18.69 6.95 -2.32
C ILE A 14 18.51 8.36 -2.93
N TYR A 15 18.11 8.46 -4.20
CA TYR A 15 17.88 9.73 -4.92
C TYR A 15 16.39 9.95 -5.29
N LEU A 16 15.48 9.09 -4.82
CA LEU A 16 14.05 9.26 -5.10
C LEU A 16 13.44 10.42 -4.26
N PRO A 17 12.35 11.02 -4.76
CA PRO A 17 11.86 12.33 -4.35
C PRO A 17 11.30 12.31 -2.94
N THR A 18 11.53 13.40 -2.21
CA THR A 18 11.00 13.68 -0.86
C THR A 18 9.47 13.72 -0.75
N SER A 19 8.73 13.33 -1.79
CA SER A 19 7.27 13.45 -1.88
C SER A 19 6.58 12.08 -1.99
N PRO A 20 5.65 11.75 -1.06
CA PRO A 20 4.87 10.50 -1.08
C PRO A 20 4.11 10.26 -2.40
N LEU A 21 3.71 11.31 -3.11
CA LEU A 21 2.98 11.21 -4.38
C LEU A 21 3.80 10.54 -5.49
N ARG A 22 5.12 10.78 -5.54
CA ARG A 22 5.96 10.15 -6.58
C ARG A 22 6.16 8.66 -6.31
N TRP A 23 6.25 8.26 -5.05
CA TRP A 23 6.30 6.85 -4.65
C TRP A 23 5.01 6.13 -5.01
N ASN A 24 3.85 6.72 -4.73
CA ASN A 24 2.56 6.19 -5.13
C ASN A 24 2.45 5.96 -6.65
N ASN A 25 2.89 6.93 -7.46
CA ASN A 25 2.84 6.80 -8.92
C ASN A 25 3.81 5.73 -9.43
N TYR A 26 4.98 5.61 -8.80
CA TYR A 26 5.97 4.59 -9.19
C TYR A 26 5.53 3.19 -8.81
N ALA A 27 4.97 3.00 -7.61
CA ALA A 27 4.39 1.73 -7.21
C ALA A 27 3.29 1.30 -8.17
N ASN A 28 2.32 2.17 -8.49
CA ASN A 28 1.29 1.90 -9.51
C ASN A 28 1.89 1.50 -10.88
N TRP A 29 3.02 2.09 -11.27
CA TRP A 29 3.69 1.73 -12.51
C TRP A 29 4.30 0.32 -12.43
N GLU A 30 5.04 -0.02 -11.38
CA GLU A 30 5.57 -1.39 -11.17
C GLU A 30 4.44 -2.44 -11.15
N GLU A 31 3.32 -2.11 -10.52
CA GLU A 31 2.12 -2.96 -10.48
C GLU A 31 1.57 -3.24 -11.89
N SER A 32 1.56 -2.22 -12.75
CA SER A 32 1.07 -2.32 -14.13
C SER A 32 1.89 -3.24 -15.02
N GLN A 33 3.17 -3.45 -14.69
CA GLN A 33 4.07 -4.24 -15.53
C GLN A 33 3.89 -5.73 -15.29
N ASN A 34 3.97 -6.19 -14.04
CA ASN A 34 4.07 -7.63 -13.74
C ASN A 34 3.19 -8.13 -12.59
N ALA A 35 2.43 -7.26 -11.92
CA ALA A 35 1.66 -7.65 -10.71
C ALA A 35 2.48 -8.38 -9.62
N ASP A 36 3.80 -8.21 -9.62
CA ASP A 36 4.71 -8.94 -8.72
C ASP A 36 4.81 -8.23 -7.37
N PHE A 37 4.20 -8.82 -6.35
CA PHE A 37 4.23 -8.29 -4.99
C PHE A 37 5.64 -8.12 -4.43
N ASN A 38 6.58 -9.01 -4.77
CA ASN A 38 7.94 -8.95 -4.23
C ASN A 38 8.72 -7.76 -4.76
N ARG A 39 8.37 -7.28 -5.97
CA ARG A 39 8.98 -6.11 -6.60
C ARG A 39 8.32 -4.80 -6.17
N ALA A 40 7.00 -4.81 -6.03
CA ALA A 40 6.25 -3.63 -5.56
C ALA A 40 6.46 -3.36 -4.06
N ARG A 41 6.66 -4.41 -3.24
CA ARG A 41 6.82 -4.26 -1.78
C ARG A 41 7.93 -3.28 -1.39
N PRO A 42 9.20 -3.42 -1.84
CA PRO A 42 10.25 -2.47 -1.46
C PRO A 42 9.92 -1.01 -1.77
N VAL A 43 9.17 -0.77 -2.86
CA VAL A 43 8.72 0.56 -3.26
C VAL A 43 7.68 1.11 -2.29
N TRP A 44 6.69 0.28 -1.93
CA TRP A 44 5.68 0.62 -0.94
C TRP A 44 6.27 0.84 0.46
N GLU A 45 7.21 -0.01 0.89
CA GLU A 45 7.90 0.18 2.16
C GLU A 45 8.71 1.47 2.18
N SER A 46 9.41 1.80 1.08
CA SER A 46 10.14 3.08 0.95
C SER A 46 9.18 4.28 1.02
N ALA A 47 7.99 4.18 0.42
CA ALA A 47 6.96 5.22 0.49
C ALA A 47 6.53 5.48 1.95
N LEU A 48 6.37 4.41 2.73
CA LEU A 48 6.01 4.46 4.14
C LEU A 48 7.17 4.96 5.01
N GLU A 49 8.42 4.68 4.64
CA GLU A 49 9.59 5.25 5.33
C GLU A 49 9.66 6.77 5.21
N VAL A 50 9.26 7.32 4.05
CA VAL A 50 9.21 8.78 3.86
C VAL A 50 8.13 9.42 4.72
N ASP A 51 6.91 8.90 4.66
CA ASP A 51 5.81 9.40 5.49
C ASP A 51 4.77 8.31 5.79
N TYR A 52 4.98 7.61 6.90
CA TYR A 52 4.04 6.59 7.36
C TYR A 52 2.71 7.20 7.85
N ARG A 53 2.64 8.51 8.12
CA ARG A 53 1.41 9.18 8.58
C ARG A 53 0.47 9.51 7.43
N ASP A 54 0.94 9.46 6.19
CA ASP A 54 0.07 9.55 5.03
C ASP A 54 -0.75 8.26 4.85
N HIS A 55 -2.01 8.32 5.28
CA HIS A 55 -2.98 7.23 5.13
C HIS A 55 -3.20 6.83 3.66
N SER A 56 -2.96 7.74 2.71
CA SER A 56 -3.15 7.46 1.29
C SER A 56 -2.23 6.36 0.78
N SER A 57 -1.01 6.29 1.32
CA SER A 57 0.00 5.28 1.00
C SER A 57 -0.44 3.90 1.49
N TRP A 58 -0.95 3.82 2.72
CA TRP A 58 -1.51 2.58 3.28
C TRP A 58 -2.69 2.05 2.48
N PHE A 59 -3.60 2.95 2.08
CA PHE A 59 -4.78 2.57 1.29
C PHE A 59 -4.39 1.96 -0.05
N LYS A 60 -3.47 2.61 -0.78
CA LYS A 60 -3.03 2.12 -2.09
C LYS A 60 -2.25 0.81 -1.96
N TYR A 61 -1.42 0.69 -0.93
CA TYR A 61 -0.65 -0.53 -0.71
C TYR A 61 -1.55 -1.75 -0.40
N ALA A 62 -2.57 -1.57 0.45
CA ALA A 62 -3.53 -2.63 0.73
C ALA A 62 -4.42 -2.96 -0.49
N ASP A 63 -4.86 -1.93 -1.24
CA ASP A 63 -5.66 -2.09 -2.46
C ASP A 63 -4.89 -2.85 -3.56
N PHE A 64 -3.58 -2.62 -3.68
CA PHE A 64 -2.71 -3.44 -4.54
C PHE A 64 -2.77 -4.92 -4.18
N GLY A 65 -2.67 -5.24 -2.88
CA GLY A 65 -2.81 -6.61 -2.38
C GLY A 65 -4.17 -7.22 -2.76
N MET A 66 -5.25 -6.45 -2.62
CA MET A 66 -6.61 -6.89 -2.95
C MET A 66 -6.78 -7.14 -4.46
N LYS A 67 -6.36 -6.19 -5.32
CA LYS A 67 -6.45 -6.29 -6.78
C LYS A 67 -5.75 -7.52 -7.34
N ASN A 68 -4.65 -7.92 -6.72
CA ASN A 68 -3.83 -9.06 -7.15
C ASN A 68 -4.11 -10.33 -6.35
N LYS A 69 -5.21 -10.36 -5.57
CA LYS A 69 -5.65 -11.51 -4.75
C LYS A 69 -4.64 -11.95 -3.69
N PHE A 70 -3.72 -11.08 -3.28
CA PHE A 70 -2.77 -11.29 -2.18
C PHE A 70 -3.40 -10.89 -0.83
N ILE A 71 -4.50 -11.55 -0.47
CA ILE A 71 -5.35 -11.16 0.67
C ILE A 71 -4.59 -11.16 2.00
N ASN A 72 -3.79 -12.19 2.26
CA ASN A 72 -3.00 -12.27 3.50
C ASN A 72 -1.95 -11.14 3.59
N ARG A 73 -1.43 -10.68 2.45
CA ARG A 73 -0.51 -9.54 2.43
C ARG A 73 -1.25 -8.23 2.70
N ALA A 74 -2.44 -8.05 2.13
CA ALA A 74 -3.28 -6.89 2.40
C ALA A 74 -3.66 -6.79 3.89
N ARG A 75 -4.03 -7.91 4.54
CA ARG A 75 -4.26 -7.97 6.00
C ARG A 75 -3.06 -7.48 6.80
N ASN A 76 -1.86 -8.02 6.50
CA ASN A 76 -0.64 -7.59 7.18
C ASN A 76 -0.36 -6.08 7.03
N VAL A 77 -0.72 -5.49 5.88
CA VAL A 77 -0.60 -4.04 5.65
C VAL A 77 -1.59 -3.29 6.55
N TRP A 78 -2.85 -3.74 6.62
CA TRP A 78 -3.86 -3.13 7.49
C TRP A 78 -3.52 -3.24 8.97
N ASP A 79 -3.12 -4.43 9.44
CA ASP A 79 -2.70 -4.67 10.83
C ASP A 79 -1.60 -3.70 11.25
N ARG A 80 -0.59 -3.51 10.38
CA ARG A 80 0.47 -2.53 10.60
C ARG A 80 -0.06 -1.11 10.63
N ALA A 81 -0.93 -0.74 9.70
CA ALA A 81 -1.47 0.62 9.61
C ALA A 81 -2.25 0.99 10.87
N VAL A 82 -3.15 0.13 11.35
CA VAL A 82 -3.94 0.38 12.55
C VAL A 82 -3.11 0.30 13.85
N THR A 83 -2.04 -0.49 13.86
CA THR A 83 -1.09 -0.54 14.99
C THR A 83 -0.29 0.77 15.08
N LEU A 84 0.18 1.30 13.95
CA LEU A 84 0.98 2.53 13.92
C LEU A 84 0.13 3.80 14.09
N LEU A 85 -1.10 3.77 13.60
CA LEU A 85 -2.00 4.93 13.55
C LEU A 85 -3.38 4.57 14.14
N PRO A 86 -3.45 4.19 15.43
CA PRO A 86 -4.67 3.65 16.03
C PRO A 86 -5.80 4.69 16.14
N ARG A 87 -5.49 5.99 16.06
CA ARG A 87 -6.46 7.09 16.20
C ARG A 87 -7.05 7.55 14.86
N VAL A 88 -6.80 6.80 13.79
CA VAL A 88 -7.25 7.17 12.45
C VAL A 88 -8.36 6.24 12.02
N ASP A 89 -9.60 6.65 12.31
CA ASP A 89 -10.82 5.86 12.09
C ASP A 89 -10.97 5.41 10.63
N GLN A 90 -10.46 6.19 9.68
CA GLN A 90 -10.52 5.85 8.25
C GLN A 90 -9.75 4.56 7.91
N LEU A 91 -8.65 4.26 8.61
CA LEU A 91 -7.90 3.01 8.44
C LEU A 91 -8.73 1.82 8.93
N TRP A 92 -9.31 1.93 10.12
CA TRP A 92 -10.19 0.92 10.71
C TRP A 92 -11.40 0.63 9.83
N TYR A 93 -12.08 1.67 9.35
CA TYR A 93 -13.25 1.52 8.48
C TYR A 93 -12.91 0.78 7.18
N LYS A 94 -11.79 1.13 6.53
CA LYS A 94 -11.37 0.45 5.29
C LYS A 94 -10.92 -0.99 5.55
N TYR A 95 -10.28 -1.25 6.69
CA TYR A 95 -9.90 -2.61 7.05
C TYR A 95 -11.14 -3.49 7.30
N PHE A 96 -12.10 -3.00 8.08
CA PHE A 96 -13.39 -3.65 8.28
C PHE A 96 -14.10 -3.94 6.95
N HIS A 97 -14.20 -2.93 6.08
CA HIS A 97 -14.84 -3.07 4.78
C HIS A 97 -14.16 -4.14 3.90
N MET A 98 -12.83 -4.24 3.95
CA MET A 98 -12.11 -5.29 3.24
C MET A 98 -12.51 -6.68 3.73
N GLU A 99 -12.58 -6.92 5.04
CA GLU A 99 -12.99 -8.22 5.59
C GLU A 99 -14.46 -8.55 5.27
N GLU A 100 -15.35 -7.55 5.26
CA GLU A 100 -16.74 -7.71 4.81
C GLU A 100 -16.82 -8.13 3.34
N VAL A 101 -16.08 -7.47 2.45
CA VAL A 101 -16.04 -7.80 1.01
C VAL A 101 -15.50 -9.21 0.78
N LEU A 102 -14.60 -9.69 1.65
CA LEU A 102 -14.08 -11.06 1.63
C LEU A 102 -15.04 -12.08 2.25
N GLY A 103 -16.17 -11.65 2.81
CA GLY A 103 -17.12 -12.50 3.54
C GLY A 103 -16.59 -13.00 4.90
N ASN A 104 -15.49 -12.44 5.40
CA ASN A 104 -14.90 -12.82 6.67
C ASN A 104 -15.55 -12.06 7.84
N VAL A 105 -16.80 -12.41 8.13
CA VAL A 105 -17.58 -11.77 9.20
C VAL A 105 -16.91 -11.95 10.58
N ALA A 106 -16.19 -13.05 10.80
CA ALA A 106 -15.47 -13.28 12.04
C ALA A 106 -14.31 -12.29 12.22
N GLY A 107 -13.50 -12.08 11.18
CA GLY A 107 -12.42 -11.10 11.19
C GLY A 107 -12.94 -9.66 11.30
N ALA A 108 -14.00 -9.34 10.56
CA ALA A 108 -14.64 -8.01 10.63
C ALA A 108 -15.09 -7.66 12.07
N ARG A 109 -15.61 -8.63 12.82
CA ARG A 109 -16.00 -8.44 14.23
C ARG A 109 -14.84 -8.28 15.20
N GLN A 110 -13.61 -8.70 14.85
CA GLN A 110 -12.45 -8.52 15.72
C GLN A 110 -11.87 -7.10 15.61
N ILE A 111 -12.23 -6.37 14.56
CA ILE A 111 -11.76 -5.01 14.28
C ILE A 111 -12.59 -3.97 15.06
N TYR A 112 -13.82 -4.31 15.48
CA TYR A 112 -14.77 -3.45 16.20
C TYR A 112 -14.91 -3.84 17.68
#